data_AF-A0A818F6T9-F1
#
_entry.id   AF-A0A818F6T9-F1
#
_cell.length_a   1.000
_cell.length_b   1.000
_cell.length_c   1.000
_cell.angle_alpha   90.00
_cell.angle_beta   90.00
_cell.angle_gamma   90.00
#
_symmetry.space_group_name_H-M   'P 1'
#
loop_
_entity.id
_entity.type
_entity.pdbx_description
1 polymer ?
#
loop_
_entity_poly.entity_id
_entity_poly.type
_entity_poly.pdbx_seq_one_letter_code
_entity_poly.pdbx_strand_id
1 'polypeptide(L)'
;MYTNMDLHSISVEIQPSRSSIQLKTTDYSKLLLKIAGINVIFLPCTIICIVFDLIATLIILGIGALNQSSCPIEPRIPIYLIVFGSINLISICFTIITSIIYYRQDDKNLIGFYFVHCSAIIIILLQLFNYIWLIIGSIWIFHVFKHVQYTQFDQSTYCQENFYQFSMISTILQYALSFVICGCKNLPWNF
;
A
#
# COMPACT_ATOMS: atom_id res chain seq x y z
N MET A 1 -57.54 15.65 1.32
CA MET A 1 -56.75 16.77 1.89
C MET A 1 -55.32 16.28 1.97
N TYR A 2 -54.45 16.83 1.12
CA TYR A 2 -53.03 16.52 1.08
C TYR A 2 -52.33 17.11 2.31
N THR A 3 -51.42 16.34 2.92
CA THR A 3 -50.06 16.79 3.25
C THR A 3 -49.14 15.58 3.46
N ASN A 4 -48.14 15.47 2.58
CA ASN A 4 -46.90 14.71 2.74
C ASN A 4 -45.97 15.46 3.73
N MET A 5 -45.21 14.72 4.54
CA MET A 5 -43.73 14.85 4.66
C MET A 5 -43.15 13.89 5.72
N ASP A 6 -42.43 12.89 5.21
CA ASP A 6 -41.17 12.27 5.62
C ASP A 6 -40.65 12.34 7.07
N LEU A 7 -40.41 11.15 7.63
CA LEU A 7 -39.05 10.79 8.04
C LEU A 7 -38.84 9.28 7.81
N HIS A 8 -37.92 8.97 6.90
CA HIS A 8 -37.53 7.63 6.47
C HIS A 8 -37.16 6.78 7.71
N SER A 9 -38.12 5.99 8.20
CA SER A 9 -37.87 5.03 9.25
C SER A 9 -37.00 3.92 8.67
N ILE A 10 -35.78 3.84 9.21
CA ILE A 10 -34.92 2.69 9.06
C ILE A 10 -35.73 1.51 9.61
N SER A 11 -36.21 0.64 8.73
CA SER A 11 -36.92 -0.58 9.10
C SER A 11 -35.93 -1.54 9.75
N VAL A 12 -35.79 -1.43 11.07
CA VAL A 12 -35.06 -2.39 11.90
C VAL A 12 -36.01 -3.58 12.14
N GLU A 13 -35.87 -4.62 11.34
CA GLU A 13 -36.62 -5.85 11.49
C GLU A 13 -35.95 -6.72 12.57
N ILE A 14 -36.48 -6.68 13.80
CA ILE A 14 -35.99 -7.46 14.93
C ILE A 14 -36.68 -8.82 14.93
N GLN A 15 -36.01 -9.87 14.43
CA GLN A 15 -36.46 -11.25 14.64
C GLN A 15 -36.10 -11.73 16.05
N PRO A 16 -37.06 -12.31 16.82
CA PRO A 16 -36.81 -12.80 18.15
C PRO A 16 -36.41 -14.28 18.08
N SER A 17 -35.11 -14.57 18.23
CA SER A 17 -34.53 -15.81 18.77
C SER A 17 -33.17 -16.08 18.11
N ARG A 18 -32.15 -16.34 18.95
CA ARG A 18 -30.79 -16.77 18.61
C ARG A 18 -29.85 -15.65 18.14
N SER A 19 -28.97 -15.25 19.05
CA SER A 19 -27.88 -14.31 18.89
C SER A 19 -26.91 -14.71 17.76
N SER A 20 -27.21 -14.29 16.54
CA SER A 20 -26.22 -14.12 15.49
C SER A 20 -26.81 -13.19 14.44
N ILE A 21 -26.39 -11.93 14.48
CA ILE A 21 -26.58 -10.99 13.38
C ILE A 21 -25.74 -11.54 12.22
N GLN A 22 -26.34 -12.39 11.39
CA GLN A 22 -25.80 -12.82 10.09
C GLN A 22 -26.04 -11.68 9.10
N LEU A 23 -25.36 -10.56 9.35
CA LEU A 23 -25.25 -9.48 8.39
C LEU A 23 -24.63 -10.06 7.10
N LYS A 24 -24.97 -9.46 5.97
CA LYS A 24 -24.30 -9.56 4.68
C LYS A 24 -22.85 -9.03 4.81
N THR A 25 -22.03 -9.64 5.66
CA THR A 25 -20.65 -9.27 6.03
C THR A 25 -19.66 -10.32 5.57
N THR A 26 -20.10 -11.57 5.36
CA THR A 26 -19.28 -12.70 4.91
C THR A 26 -18.70 -12.51 3.50
N ASP A 27 -19.37 -11.73 2.63
CA ASP A 27 -18.86 -11.42 1.29
C ASP A 27 -17.88 -10.23 1.29
N TYR A 28 -18.16 -9.18 2.06
CA TYR A 28 -17.30 -7.99 2.11
C TYR A 28 -15.98 -8.26 2.84
N SER A 29 -15.98 -9.10 3.88
CA SER A 29 -14.74 -9.50 4.55
C SER A 29 -13.80 -10.24 3.60
N LYS A 30 -14.32 -11.21 2.84
CA LYS A 30 -13.57 -11.91 1.80
C LYS A 30 -13.09 -10.97 0.70
N LEU A 31 -13.92 -10.01 0.29
CA LEU A 31 -13.54 -8.98 -0.68
C LEU A 31 -12.40 -8.09 -0.14
N LEU A 32 -12.49 -7.63 1.11
CA LEU A 32 -11.48 -6.79 1.75
C LEU A 32 -10.17 -7.55 1.95
N LEU A 33 -10.22 -8.82 2.38
CA LEU A 33 -9.03 -9.67 2.46
C LEU A 33 -8.41 -9.92 1.07
N LYS A 34 -9.24 -10.12 0.04
CA LYS A 34 -8.79 -10.27 -1.36
C LYS A 34 -8.11 -9.00 -1.86
N ILE A 35 -8.69 -7.83 -1.60
CA ILE A 35 -8.10 -6.53 -1.96
C ILE A 35 -6.81 -6.27 -1.17
N ALA A 36 -6.76 -6.65 0.11
CA ALA A 36 -5.55 -6.60 0.94
C ALA A 36 -4.45 -7.57 0.45
N GLY A 37 -4.80 -8.59 -0.35
CA GLY A 37 -3.86 -9.55 -0.93
C GLY A 37 -3.73 -10.87 -0.17
N ILE A 38 -4.62 -11.14 0.77
CA ILE A 38 -4.65 -12.34 1.61
C ILE A 38 -5.49 -13.44 0.91
N ASN A 39 -5.26 -13.66 -0.39
CA ASN A 39 -6.06 -14.60 -1.19
C ASN A 39 -5.30 -15.93 -1.38
N VAL A 40 -5.90 -17.05 -0.94
CA VAL A 40 -5.24 -18.37 -0.79
C VAL A 40 -4.77 -18.99 -2.11
N ILE A 41 -5.43 -18.67 -3.24
CA ILE A 41 -5.14 -19.27 -4.55
C ILE A 41 -3.84 -18.73 -5.18
N PHE A 42 -3.45 -17.49 -4.86
CA PHE A 42 -2.24 -16.84 -5.40
C PHE A 42 -1.10 -16.74 -4.39
N LEU A 43 -1.21 -17.45 -3.26
CA LEU A 43 -0.30 -17.37 -2.12
C LEU A 43 1.21 -17.48 -2.47
N PRO A 44 1.68 -18.41 -3.33
CA PRO A 44 3.10 -18.50 -3.62
C PRO A 44 3.61 -17.30 -4.44
N CYS A 45 2.83 -16.82 -5.41
CA CYS A 45 3.19 -15.65 -6.21
C CYS A 45 3.19 -14.38 -5.35
N THR A 46 2.18 -14.20 -4.50
CA THR A 46 2.10 -13.04 -3.61
C THR A 46 3.21 -13.03 -2.56
N ILE A 47 3.59 -14.18 -2.00
CA ILE A 47 4.74 -14.28 -1.07
C ILE A 47 6.03 -13.87 -1.77
N ILE A 48 6.29 -14.37 -2.98
CA ILE A 48 7.49 -14.00 -3.74
C ILE A 48 7.51 -12.49 -4.02
N CYS A 49 6.39 -11.91 -4.45
CA CYS A 49 6.27 -10.47 -4.66
C CYS A 49 6.51 -9.67 -3.37
N ILE A 50 5.98 -10.10 -2.23
CA ILE A 50 6.17 -9.41 -0.94
C ILE A 50 7.63 -9.47 -0.50
N VAL A 51 8.30 -10.63 -0.66
CA VAL A 51 9.72 -10.76 -0.31
C VAL A 51 10.59 -9.87 -1.20
N PHE A 52 10.31 -9.83 -2.51
CA PHE A 52 11.02 -8.96 -3.43
C PHE A 52 10.79 -7.48 -3.10
N ASP A 53 9.55 -7.08 -2.82
CA ASP A 53 9.20 -5.71 -2.43
C ASP A 53 9.84 -5.31 -1.09
N LEU A 54 9.95 -6.23 -0.13
CA LEU A 54 10.67 -6.01 1.12
C LEU A 54 12.16 -5.71 0.89
N ILE A 55 12.83 -6.52 0.05
CA ILE A 55 14.24 -6.31 -0.28
C ILE A 55 14.43 -4.96 -0.98
N ALA A 56 13.59 -4.66 -1.98
CA ALA A 56 13.62 -3.38 -2.68
C ALA A 56 13.42 -2.19 -1.71
N THR A 57 12.47 -2.32 -0.78
CA THR A 57 12.17 -1.30 0.23
C THR A 57 13.38 -1.00 1.12
N LEU A 58 14.10 -2.03 1.57
CA LEU A 58 15.30 -1.86 2.38
C LEU A 58 16.42 -1.15 1.62
N ILE A 59 16.60 -1.48 0.33
CA ILE A 59 17.60 -0.85 -0.53
C ILE A 59 17.24 0.63 -0.76
N ILE A 60 15.98 0.94 -1.07
CA ILE A 60 15.48 2.31 -1.27
C ILE A 60 15.70 3.16 -0.01
N LEU A 61 15.33 2.62 1.16
CA LEU A 61 15.50 3.29 2.45
C LEU A 61 16.99 3.53 2.75
N GLY A 62 17.84 2.52 2.54
CA GLY A 62 19.27 2.62 2.78
C GLY A 62 19.94 3.66 1.87
N ILE A 63 19.64 3.65 0.58
CA ILE A 63 20.21 4.61 -0.38
C ILE A 63 19.72 6.02 -0.09
N GLY A 64 18.43 6.20 0.23
CA GLY A 64 17.89 7.51 0.62
C GLY A 64 18.53 8.07 1.89
N ALA A 65 18.79 7.22 2.89
CA ALA A 65 19.41 7.63 4.15
C ALA A 65 20.91 7.94 4.01
N LEU A 66 21.64 7.16 3.21
CA LEU A 66 23.09 7.31 3.06
C LEU A 66 23.50 8.46 2.13
N ASN A 67 22.64 8.85 1.18
CA ASN A 67 22.97 9.79 0.12
C ASN A 67 22.18 11.12 0.21
N GLN A 68 21.87 11.58 1.43
CA GLN A 68 21.09 12.80 1.65
C GLN A 68 21.73 14.07 1.04
N SER A 69 23.05 14.12 0.93
CA SER A 69 23.81 15.24 0.37
C SER A 69 24.27 15.03 -1.09
N SER A 70 23.97 13.87 -1.69
CA SER A 70 24.49 13.52 -3.03
C SER A 70 23.75 14.22 -4.18
N CYS A 71 22.64 14.92 -3.91
CA CYS A 71 21.83 15.59 -4.91
C CYS A 71 21.33 16.97 -4.42
N PRO A 72 22.20 18.00 -4.39
CA PRO A 72 21.84 19.34 -3.95
C PRO A 72 20.78 20.03 -4.83
N ILE A 73 20.66 19.64 -6.11
CA ILE A 73 19.66 20.22 -7.04
C ILE A 73 18.21 19.97 -6.59
N GLU A 74 17.94 18.84 -5.92
CA GLU A 74 16.61 18.52 -5.40
C GLU A 74 16.74 17.72 -4.09
N PRO A 75 16.85 18.40 -2.94
CA PRO A 75 16.99 17.75 -1.64
C PRO A 75 15.73 16.96 -1.24
N ARG A 76 14.64 17.06 -2.00
CA ARG A 76 13.41 16.30 -1.79
C ARG A 76 13.49 14.86 -2.29
N ILE A 77 14.40 14.53 -3.22
CA ILE A 77 14.53 13.16 -3.75
C ILE A 77 14.94 12.16 -2.63
N PRO A 78 15.98 12.41 -1.81
CA PRO A 78 16.30 11.53 -0.69
C PRO A 78 15.15 11.40 0.33
N ILE A 79 14.46 12.50 0.63
CA ILE A 79 13.31 12.50 1.56
C ILE A 79 12.17 11.64 1.00
N TYR A 80 11.88 11.75 -0.30
CA TYR A 80 10.92 10.90 -0.98
C TYR A 80 11.23 9.42 -0.77
N LEU A 81 12.47 8.99 -1.03
CA LEU A 81 12.89 7.59 -0.90
C LEU A 81 12.75 7.08 0.54
N ILE A 82 13.10 7.91 1.54
CA ILE A 82 12.98 7.55 2.96
C ILE A 82 11.50 7.40 3.39
N VAL A 83 10.66 8.37 3.04
CA VAL A 83 9.23 8.33 3.39
C VAL A 83 8.54 7.17 2.67
N PHE A 84 8.81 6.98 1.38
CA PHE A 84 8.29 5.85 0.63
C PHE A 84 8.71 4.50 1.25
N GLY A 85 10.01 4.33 1.51
CA GLY A 85 10.54 3.09 2.09
C GLY A 85 9.99 2.80 3.48
N SER A 86 9.89 3.81 4.34
CA SER A 86 9.38 3.64 5.71
C SER A 86 7.89 3.28 5.75
N ILE A 87 7.05 3.98 4.99
CA ILE A 87 5.61 3.71 4.96
C ILE A 87 5.32 2.36 4.28
N ASN A 88 6.06 2.00 3.23
CA ASN A 88 5.94 0.68 2.62
C ASN A 88 6.35 -0.45 3.57
N LEU A 89 7.46 -0.28 4.32
CA LEU A 89 7.89 -1.24 5.33
C LEU A 89 6.81 -1.44 6.42
N ILE A 90 6.20 -0.35 6.89
CA ILE A 90 5.10 -0.41 7.85
C ILE A 90 3.93 -1.20 7.25
N SER A 91 3.55 -0.93 6.00
CA SER A 91 2.46 -1.64 5.32
C SER A 91 2.72 -3.16 5.19
N ILE A 92 3.94 -3.55 4.84
CA ILE A 92 4.35 -4.96 4.78
C ILE A 92 4.27 -5.61 6.17
N CYS A 93 4.80 -4.95 7.21
CA CYS A 93 4.72 -5.44 8.58
C CYS A 93 3.28 -5.66 9.04
N PHE A 94 2.38 -4.70 8.81
CA PHE A 94 0.96 -4.85 9.12
C PHE A 94 0.33 -6.02 8.37
N THR A 95 0.64 -6.17 7.07
CA THR A 95 0.13 -7.28 6.25
C THR A 95 0.56 -8.64 6.80
N ILE A 96 1.82 -8.79 7.19
CA ILE A 96 2.35 -10.03 7.78
C ILE A 96 1.70 -10.32 9.13
N ILE A 97 1.62 -9.32 10.02
CA ILE A 97 1.01 -9.46 11.35
C ILE A 97 -0.47 -9.88 11.23
N THR A 98 -1.24 -9.18 10.39
CA THR A 98 -2.64 -9.52 10.15
C THR A 98 -2.80 -10.92 9.57
N SER A 99 -1.92 -11.34 8.67
CA SER A 99 -1.95 -12.69 8.09
C SER A 99 -1.65 -13.78 9.13
N ILE A 100 -0.68 -13.55 10.02
CA ILE A 100 -0.34 -14.48 11.11
C ILE A 100 -1.50 -14.60 12.09
N ILE A 101 -2.11 -13.47 12.47
CA ILE A 101 -3.25 -13.45 13.40
C ILE A 101 -4.45 -14.16 12.76
N TYR A 102 -4.73 -13.90 11.49
CA TYR A 102 -5.80 -14.56 10.74
C TYR A 102 -5.61 -16.09 10.73
N TYR A 103 -4.40 -16.59 10.48
CA TYR A 103 -4.13 -18.04 10.43
C TYR A 103 -4.15 -18.71 11.81
N ARG A 104 -3.78 -17.98 12.87
CA ARG A 104 -3.77 -18.51 14.25
C ARG A 104 -5.14 -18.49 14.92
N GLN A 105 -6.11 -17.77 14.37
CA GLN A 105 -7.41 -17.58 15.00
C GLN A 105 -8.38 -18.68 14.55
N ASP A 106 -8.64 -19.65 15.42
CA ASP A 106 -9.78 -20.58 15.30
C ASP A 106 -11.11 -19.83 15.51
N ASP A 107 -11.55 -19.11 14.47
CA ASP A 107 -12.92 -18.75 14.06
C ASP A 107 -14.01 -18.29 15.07
N LYS A 108 -13.74 -18.00 16.35
CA LYS A 108 -14.85 -17.78 17.32
C LYS A 108 -14.83 -16.53 18.19
N ASN A 109 -13.80 -15.69 18.15
CA ASN A 109 -13.74 -14.48 18.97
C ASN A 109 -14.05 -13.21 18.17
N LEU A 110 -15.12 -12.49 18.55
CA LEU A 110 -15.54 -11.21 17.96
C LEU A 110 -14.38 -10.21 17.86
N ILE A 111 -13.48 -10.20 18.85
CA ILE A 111 -12.32 -9.29 18.94
C ILE A 111 -11.32 -9.51 17.79
N GLY A 112 -11.06 -10.77 17.42
CA GLY A 112 -10.15 -11.10 16.32
C GLY A 112 -10.68 -10.65 14.97
N PHE A 113 -12.00 -10.80 14.77
CA PHE A 113 -12.68 -10.31 13.58
C PHE A 113 -12.53 -8.79 13.43
N TYR A 114 -12.85 -8.00 14.47
CA TYR A 114 -12.67 -6.54 14.42
C TYR A 114 -11.22 -6.14 14.16
N PHE A 115 -10.24 -6.82 14.77
CA PHE A 115 -8.83 -6.52 14.57
C PHE A 115 -8.38 -6.75 13.11
N VAL A 116 -8.77 -7.87 12.50
CA VAL A 116 -8.45 -8.18 11.09
C VAL A 116 -9.11 -7.16 10.15
N HIS A 117 -10.35 -6.78 10.44
CA HIS A 117 -11.07 -5.77 9.64
C HIS A 117 -10.46 -4.37 9.75
N CYS A 118 -10.16 -3.90 10.96
CA CYS A 118 -9.52 -2.60 11.17
C CYS A 118 -8.12 -2.55 10.54
N SER A 119 -7.33 -3.62 10.69
CA SER A 119 -6.01 -3.69 10.07
C SER A 119 -6.08 -3.72 8.54
N ALA A 120 -7.05 -4.41 7.94
CA ALA A 120 -7.26 -4.39 6.50
C ALA A 120 -7.56 -2.96 5.98
N ILE A 121 -8.37 -2.18 6.70
CA ILE A 121 -8.65 -0.78 6.34
C ILE A 121 -7.37 0.05 6.42
N ILE A 122 -6.58 -0.11 7.48
CA ILE A 122 -5.30 0.60 7.65
C ILE A 122 -4.33 0.26 6.51
N ILE A 123 -4.23 -1.01 6.13
CA ILE A 123 -3.37 -1.44 5.01
C ILE A 123 -3.82 -0.75 3.71
N ILE A 124 -5.12 -0.70 3.42
CA ILE A 124 -5.64 0.00 2.23
C ILE A 124 -5.27 1.49 2.26
N LEU A 125 -5.41 2.16 3.40
CA LEU A 125 -5.04 3.56 3.54
C LEU A 125 -3.54 3.79 3.33
N LEU A 126 -2.68 2.93 3.90
CA LEU A 126 -1.23 3.01 3.70
C LEU A 126 -0.85 2.81 2.23
N GLN A 127 -1.53 1.90 1.52
CA GLN A 127 -1.31 1.67 0.10
C GLN A 127 -1.74 2.87 -0.76
N LEU A 128 -2.88 3.48 -0.44
CA LEU A 128 -3.33 4.72 -1.09
C LEU A 128 -2.33 5.86 -0.88
N PHE A 129 -1.85 6.02 0.36
CA PHE A 129 -0.82 7.00 0.67
C PHE A 129 0.45 6.76 -0.16
N ASN A 130 0.95 5.51 -0.20
CA ASN A 130 2.13 5.16 -0.98
C ASN A 130 1.95 5.47 -2.47
N TYR A 131 0.77 5.21 -3.03
CA TYR A 131 0.49 5.51 -4.43
C TYR A 131 0.51 7.01 -4.72
N ILE A 132 -0.12 7.81 -3.86
CA ILE A 132 -0.09 9.28 -3.99
C ILE A 132 1.33 9.81 -3.83
N TRP A 133 2.07 9.29 -2.85
CA TRP A 133 3.46 9.69 -2.58
C TRP A 133 4.40 9.31 -3.73
N LEU A 134 4.17 8.15 -4.36
CA LEU A 134 4.89 7.72 -5.56
C LEU A 134 4.71 8.71 -6.71
N ILE A 135 3.49 9.20 -6.94
CA ILE A 135 3.22 10.22 -7.96
C ILE A 135 3.98 11.52 -7.64
N ILE A 136 3.89 11.99 -6.39
CA ILE A 136 4.59 13.21 -5.97
C ILE A 136 6.11 13.07 -6.13
N GLY A 137 6.68 11.96 -5.71
CA GLY A 137 8.11 11.67 -5.87
C GLY A 137 8.54 11.61 -7.33
N SER A 138 7.72 11.02 -8.20
CA SER A 138 7.99 11.00 -9.64
C SER A 138 8.09 12.40 -10.23
N ILE A 139 7.23 13.33 -9.78
CA ILE A 139 7.29 14.73 -10.22
C ILE A 139 8.62 15.35 -9.81
N TRP A 140 9.11 15.13 -8.59
CA TRP A 140 10.42 15.66 -8.15
C TRP A 140 11.58 15.11 -9.00
N ILE A 141 11.57 13.81 -9.29
CA ILE A 141 12.62 13.17 -10.10
C ILE A 141 12.61 13.71 -11.54
N PHE A 142 11.44 13.82 -12.17
CA PHE A 142 11.31 14.28 -13.56
C PHE A 142 11.45 15.80 -13.70
N HIS A 143 11.14 16.58 -12.67
CA HIS A 143 11.28 18.04 -12.69
C HIS A 143 12.72 18.47 -12.97
N VAL A 144 13.69 17.79 -12.35
CA VAL A 144 15.12 18.12 -12.50
C VAL A 144 15.81 17.42 -13.66
N PHE A 145 15.12 16.55 -14.40
CA PHE A 145 15.70 15.76 -15.50
C PHE A 145 16.41 16.61 -16.57
N LYS A 146 15.90 17.81 -16.86
CA LYS A 146 16.50 18.73 -17.86
C LYS A 146 17.63 19.60 -17.31
N HIS A 147 17.74 19.71 -15.99
CA HIS A 147 18.62 20.67 -15.32
C HIS A 147 19.77 19.99 -14.57
N VAL A 148 19.76 18.66 -14.49
CA VAL A 148 20.75 17.88 -13.76
C VAL A 148 22.11 17.86 -14.47
N GLN A 149 23.17 18.11 -13.70
CA GLN A 149 24.56 18.00 -14.11
C GLN A 149 25.28 16.94 -13.26
N TYR A 150 26.14 16.13 -13.89
CA TYR A 150 26.86 15.04 -13.23
C TYR A 150 28.35 15.33 -13.01
N THR A 151 28.88 16.43 -13.55
CA THR A 151 30.32 16.67 -13.70
C THR A 151 30.92 17.63 -12.68
N GLN A 152 30.17 18.63 -12.22
CA GLN A 152 30.69 19.69 -11.34
C GLN A 152 30.02 19.65 -9.96
N PHE A 153 30.72 19.10 -8.97
CA PHE A 153 30.22 18.92 -7.60
C PHE A 153 29.81 20.23 -6.90
N ASP A 154 30.42 21.36 -7.28
CA ASP A 154 30.23 22.66 -6.62
C ASP A 154 29.05 23.48 -7.19
N GLN A 155 28.37 22.96 -8.21
CA GLN A 155 27.20 23.62 -8.78
C GLN A 155 25.91 23.18 -8.05
N SER A 156 25.00 24.13 -7.84
CA SER A 156 23.66 23.85 -7.32
C SER A 156 22.83 22.93 -8.21
N THR A 157 23.25 22.70 -9.45
CA THR A 157 22.65 21.77 -10.42
C THR A 157 23.24 20.36 -10.37
N TYR A 158 24.22 20.11 -9.50
CA TYR A 158 24.86 18.82 -9.37
C TYR A 158 23.91 17.77 -8.78
N CYS A 159 23.99 16.56 -9.32
CA CYS A 159 23.47 15.37 -8.68
C CYS A 159 24.34 14.18 -9.06
N GLN A 160 24.64 13.31 -8.10
CA GLN A 160 25.44 12.12 -8.35
C GLN A 160 24.70 11.16 -9.30
N GLU A 161 25.34 10.77 -10.40
CA GLU A 161 24.74 9.97 -11.47
C GLU A 161 24.07 8.68 -10.96
N ASN A 162 24.80 7.89 -10.17
CA ASN A 162 24.31 6.61 -9.63
C ASN A 162 23.06 6.80 -8.76
N PHE A 163 23.03 7.86 -7.94
CA PHE A 163 21.88 8.14 -7.07
C PHE A 163 20.66 8.54 -7.89
N TYR A 164 20.84 9.42 -8.87
CA TYR A 164 19.75 9.86 -9.75
C TYR A 164 19.18 8.70 -10.56
N GLN A 165 20.03 7.91 -11.22
CA GLN A 165 19.61 6.73 -11.98
C GLN A 165 18.90 5.71 -11.11
N PHE A 166 19.41 5.45 -9.90
CA PHE A 166 18.75 4.57 -8.94
C PHE A 166 17.34 5.07 -8.57
N SER A 167 17.18 6.37 -8.26
CA SER A 167 15.88 6.94 -7.92
C SER A 167 14.88 6.80 -9.08
N MET A 168 15.32 7.03 -10.32
CA MET A 168 14.48 6.88 -11.50
C MET A 168 14.06 5.41 -11.73
N ILE A 169 15.01 4.48 -11.69
CA ILE A 169 14.75 3.05 -11.92
C ILE A 169 13.84 2.48 -10.83
N SER A 170 14.10 2.82 -9.56
CA SER A 170 13.28 2.36 -8.44
C SER A 170 11.84 2.87 -8.52
N THR A 171 11.61 4.13 -8.91
CA THR A 171 10.27 4.66 -9.15
C THR A 171 9.54 3.89 -10.27
N ILE A 172 10.21 3.61 -11.39
CA ILE A 172 9.61 2.83 -12.50
C ILE A 172 9.27 1.40 -12.05
N LEU A 173 10.19 0.76 -11.32
CA LEU A 173 9.98 -0.60 -10.81
C LEU A 173 8.77 -0.65 -9.86
N GLN A 174 8.58 0.37 -9.02
CA GLN A 174 7.43 0.42 -8.12
C GLN A 174 6.10 0.56 -8.85
N TYR A 175 6.05 1.32 -9.94
CA TYR A 175 4.87 1.37 -10.81
C TYR A 175 4.58 0.01 -11.45
N ALA A 176 5.61 -0.68 -11.94
CA ALA A 176 5.47 -2.01 -12.51
C ALA A 176 4.97 -3.03 -11.48
N LEU A 177 5.56 -3.06 -10.27
CA LEU A 177 5.13 -3.93 -9.17
C LEU A 177 3.68 -3.65 -8.77
N SER A 178 3.30 -2.38 -8.65
CA SER A 178 1.92 -1.98 -8.32
C SER A 178 0.93 -2.48 -9.39
N PHE A 179 1.30 -2.38 -10.66
CA PHE A 179 0.49 -2.89 -11.76
C PHE A 179 0.35 -4.42 -11.74
N VAL A 180 1.46 -5.14 -11.52
CA VAL A 180 1.47 -6.61 -11.41
C VAL A 180 0.62 -7.08 -10.23
N ILE A 181 0.75 -6.46 -9.06
CA ILE A 181 -0.04 -6.80 -7.87
C ILE A 181 -1.53 -6.57 -8.12
N CYS A 182 -1.92 -5.44 -8.74
CA CYS A 182 -3.30 -5.18 -9.13
C CYS A 182 -3.82 -6.20 -10.16
N GLY A 183 -3.02 -6.53 -11.17
CA GLY A 183 -3.34 -7.54 -12.18
C GLY A 183 -3.57 -8.93 -11.58
N CYS A 184 -2.68 -9.36 -10.68
CA CYS A 184 -2.81 -10.63 -9.97
C CYS A 184 -4.04 -10.69 -9.05
N LYS A 185 -4.44 -9.56 -8.44
CA LYS A 185 -5.62 -9.49 -7.56
C LYS A 185 -6.95 -9.49 -8.32
N ASN A 186 -6.98 -8.89 -9.52
CA ASN A 186 -8.20 -8.68 -10.30
C ASN A 186 -8.51 -9.76 -11.34
N LEU A 187 -7.64 -10.74 -11.60
CA LEU A 187 -7.99 -11.82 -12.53
C LEU A 187 -9.11 -12.70 -11.94
N PRO A 188 -10.31 -12.74 -12.55
CA PRO A 188 -11.34 -13.70 -12.19
C PRO A 188 -11.03 -15.01 -12.92
N TRP A 189 -10.30 -15.92 -12.28
CA TRP A 189 -10.26 -17.30 -12.75
C TRP A 189 -11.53 -18.00 -12.27
N ASN A 190 -12.58 -17.90 -13.07
CA ASN A 190 -13.64 -18.90 -13.06
C ASN A 190 -13.05 -20.17 -13.72
N PHE A 191 -12.84 -21.21 -12.92
CA PHE A 191 -12.70 -22.59 -13.40
C PHE A 191 -13.79 -23.42 -12.73
#